data_AF-A0A0G1AW39-F1
#
_entry.id   AF-A0A0G1AW39-F1
#
_cell.length_a   1.000
_cell.length_b   1.000
_cell.length_c   1.000
_cell.angle_alpha   90.00
_cell.angle_beta   90.00
_cell.angle_gamma   90.00
#
_symmetry.space_group_name_H-M   'P 1'
#
loop_
_entity.id
_entity.type
_entity.pdbx_description
1 polymer ?
#
loop_
_entity_poly.entity_id
_entity_poly.type
_entity_poly.pdbx_seq_one_letter_code
_entity_poly.pdbx_strand_id
1 'polypeptide(L)'
;MSKDFESIKKVLPIQPFAKDLVCFIVFGSSVVNNNMGKMPDDADICVVVNNREADLRKISEFIFDHFKKPDFRIYFQDEIDSNLQFMDVGVGVFAMEYFANGISLFGENIFIKKLLKINKSKLKESYLNKIFEYIIRIRVAYISKNSTYKYKMWHIYKYVIRLSIDILLYNGYIVYGDLKGLTKYEIFNLCKKHNIVKKSTVIDFDNLEKMYELFKEINIYVVNSHTGKIKTKINS
;
A
#
# COMPACT_ATOMS: atom_id res chain seq x y z
N MET A 1 -16.27 -14.58 12.15
CA MET A 1 -16.56 -14.27 10.73
C MET A 1 -17.00 -12.82 10.66
N SER A 2 -16.31 -12.01 9.87
CA SER A 2 -16.55 -10.57 9.71
C SER A 2 -17.91 -10.32 9.05
N LYS A 3 -18.85 -9.78 9.83
CA LYS A 3 -20.23 -9.58 9.40
C LYS A 3 -20.45 -8.31 8.53
N ASP A 4 -19.40 -7.58 8.18
CA ASP A 4 -19.53 -6.23 7.60
C ASP A 4 -19.48 -6.17 6.06
N PHE A 5 -18.61 -6.91 5.38
CA PHE A 5 -18.51 -6.76 3.92
C PHE A 5 -19.60 -7.52 3.16
N GLU A 6 -20.06 -8.64 3.71
CA GLU A 6 -21.15 -9.42 3.11
C GLU A 6 -22.51 -8.75 3.26
N SER A 7 -22.74 -7.97 4.33
CA SER A 7 -23.94 -7.14 4.45
C SER A 7 -23.90 -6.01 3.43
N ILE A 8 -22.77 -5.34 3.30
CA ILE A 8 -22.59 -4.23 2.34
C ILE A 8 -22.74 -4.72 0.89
N LYS A 9 -22.20 -5.90 0.54
CA LYS A 9 -22.40 -6.54 -0.78
C LYS A 9 -23.88 -6.77 -1.12
N LYS A 10 -24.73 -6.99 -0.13
CA LYS A 10 -26.18 -7.19 -0.33
C LYS A 10 -26.94 -5.86 -0.46
N VAL A 11 -26.46 -4.82 0.24
CA VAL A 11 -27.14 -3.52 0.29
C VAL A 11 -26.72 -2.62 -0.88
N LEU A 12 -25.48 -2.71 -1.36
CA LEU A 12 -24.97 -1.90 -2.47
C LEU A 12 -25.83 -1.99 -3.75
N PRO A 13 -26.21 -3.20 -4.24
CA PRO A 13 -26.96 -3.32 -5.50
C PRO A 13 -28.34 -2.67 -5.51
N ILE A 14 -28.95 -2.46 -4.34
CA ILE A 14 -30.28 -1.86 -4.22
C ILE A 14 -30.24 -0.35 -3.99
N GLN A 15 -29.05 0.25 -3.90
CA GLN A 15 -28.93 1.70 -3.74
C GLN A 15 -29.29 2.44 -5.04
N PRO A 16 -29.93 3.62 -4.96
CA PRO A 16 -30.30 4.39 -6.16
C PRO A 16 -29.12 4.74 -7.07
N PHE A 17 -27.92 4.91 -6.51
CA PHE A 17 -26.69 5.21 -7.24
C PHE A 17 -25.99 3.97 -7.81
N ALA A 18 -26.48 2.75 -7.53
CA ALA A 18 -25.80 1.52 -7.93
C ALA A 18 -25.68 1.38 -9.46
N LYS A 19 -26.63 1.93 -10.22
CA LYS A 19 -26.62 1.98 -11.69
C LYS A 19 -25.42 2.77 -12.26
N ASP A 20 -24.87 3.68 -11.47
CA ASP A 20 -23.74 4.52 -11.87
C ASP A 20 -22.40 3.92 -11.42
N LEU A 21 -22.41 2.86 -10.60
CA LEU A 21 -21.20 2.20 -10.13
C LEU A 21 -20.63 1.23 -11.19
N VAL A 22 -19.33 1.34 -11.43
CA VAL A 22 -18.54 0.33 -12.14
C VAL A 22 -18.01 -0.70 -11.14
N CYS A 23 -17.36 -0.22 -10.08
CA CYS A 23 -16.90 -1.07 -8.99
C CYS A 23 -16.80 -0.32 -7.67
N PHE A 24 -16.99 -1.05 -6.57
CA PHE A 24 -16.81 -0.58 -5.21
C PHE A 24 -15.83 -1.52 -4.50
N ILE A 25 -14.65 -1.03 -4.14
CA ILE A 25 -13.54 -1.87 -3.66
C ILE A 25 -13.11 -1.39 -2.29
N VAL A 26 -13.00 -2.31 -1.34
CA VAL A 26 -12.27 -2.08 -0.08
C VAL A 26 -10.86 -2.63 -0.26
N PHE A 27 -9.85 -1.85 0.12
CA PHE A 27 -8.44 -2.24 0.00
C PHE A 27 -7.66 -2.00 1.30
N GLY A 28 -6.34 -2.09 1.26
CA GLY A 28 -5.48 -1.70 2.38
C GLY A 28 -5.56 -2.62 3.61
N SER A 29 -5.35 -2.02 4.80
CA SER A 29 -5.36 -2.74 6.09
C SER A 29 -6.70 -3.40 6.37
N SER A 30 -7.79 -2.85 5.86
CA SER A 30 -9.15 -3.36 6.07
C SER A 30 -9.32 -4.75 5.47
N VAL A 31 -8.72 -5.01 4.31
CA VAL A 31 -8.71 -6.34 3.67
C VAL A 31 -7.86 -7.33 4.47
N VAL A 32 -6.67 -6.92 4.92
CA VAL A 32 -5.76 -7.77 5.70
C VAL A 32 -6.40 -8.17 7.03
N ASN A 33 -6.93 -7.19 7.77
CA ASN A 33 -7.59 -7.41 9.06
C ASN A 33 -8.83 -8.29 8.92
N ASN A 34 -9.65 -8.05 7.89
CA ASN A 34 -10.82 -8.88 7.59
C ASN A 34 -10.45 -10.35 7.36
N ASN A 35 -9.38 -10.61 6.58
CA ASN A 35 -8.87 -11.97 6.34
C ASN A 35 -8.35 -12.65 7.62
N MET A 36 -7.89 -11.87 8.61
CA MET A 36 -7.47 -12.37 9.92
C MET A 36 -8.62 -12.46 10.93
N GLY A 37 -9.86 -12.18 10.52
CA GLY A 37 -11.02 -12.15 11.41
C GLY A 37 -11.02 -10.98 12.41
N LYS A 38 -10.19 -9.97 12.19
CA LYS A 38 -10.11 -8.75 13.01
C LYS A 38 -11.00 -7.67 12.42
N MET A 39 -11.63 -6.89 13.29
CA MET A 39 -12.39 -5.70 12.87
C MET A 39 -11.40 -4.58 12.52
N PRO A 40 -11.48 -3.98 11.32
CA PRO A 40 -10.60 -2.88 10.97
C PRO A 40 -10.99 -1.58 11.69
N ASP A 41 -10.00 -0.77 12.05
CA ASP A 41 -10.20 0.52 12.75
C ASP A 41 -10.59 1.66 11.79
N ASP A 42 -10.25 1.49 10.51
CA ASP A 42 -10.44 2.38 9.37
C ASP A 42 -10.82 1.58 8.10
N ALA A 43 -11.37 2.26 7.09
CA ALA A 43 -11.76 1.67 5.82
C ALA A 43 -11.16 2.43 4.64
N ASP A 44 -10.22 1.81 3.92
CA ASP A 44 -9.70 2.32 2.66
C ASP A 44 -10.61 1.88 1.50
N ILE A 45 -11.23 2.84 0.80
CA ILE A 45 -12.28 2.56 -0.21
C ILE A 45 -11.95 3.23 -1.54
N CYS A 46 -12.07 2.46 -2.63
CA CYS A 46 -11.97 2.95 -4.00
C CYS A 46 -13.27 2.68 -4.73
N VAL A 47 -13.92 3.74 -5.20
CA VAL A 47 -15.14 3.66 -5.99
C VAL A 47 -14.85 4.15 -7.40
N VAL A 48 -15.35 3.42 -8.40
CA VAL A 48 -15.34 3.86 -9.80
C VAL A 48 -16.78 3.98 -10.26
N VAL A 49 -17.12 5.14 -10.84
CA VAL A 49 -18.43 5.43 -11.43
C VAL A 49 -18.32 5.54 -12.95
N ASN A 50 -19.37 5.17 -13.67
CA ASN A 50 -19.36 5.06 -15.13
C ASN A 50 -19.56 6.41 -15.84
N ASN A 51 -20.02 7.45 -15.14
CA ASN A 51 -20.35 8.74 -15.74
C ASN A 51 -20.15 9.92 -14.78
N ARG A 52 -20.03 11.14 -15.35
CA ARG A 52 -19.80 12.40 -14.60
C ARG A 52 -21.02 12.97 -13.89
N GLU A 53 -22.20 12.41 -14.15
CA GLU A 53 -23.49 12.81 -13.55
C GLU A 53 -23.85 11.95 -12.33
N ALA A 54 -23.00 10.98 -11.96
CA ALA A 54 -23.20 10.12 -10.80
C ALA A 54 -23.39 10.96 -9.52
N ASP A 55 -24.36 10.56 -8.69
CA ASP A 55 -24.67 11.25 -7.42
C ASP A 55 -23.60 10.95 -6.37
N LEU A 56 -22.47 11.67 -6.45
CA LEU A 56 -21.32 11.50 -5.57
C LEU A 56 -21.68 11.75 -4.09
N ARG A 57 -22.69 12.58 -3.84
CA ARG A 57 -23.17 12.85 -2.48
C ARG A 57 -23.77 11.59 -1.88
N LYS A 58 -24.70 10.91 -2.56
CA LYS A 58 -25.29 9.67 -2.04
C LYS A 58 -24.28 8.54 -1.88
N ILE A 59 -23.31 8.46 -2.78
CA ILE A 59 -22.20 7.49 -2.65
C ILE A 59 -21.39 7.78 -1.39
N SER A 60 -21.06 9.06 -1.14
CA SER A 60 -20.30 9.47 0.04
C SER A 60 -21.10 9.26 1.34
N GLU A 61 -22.39 9.63 1.36
CA GLU A 61 -23.30 9.39 2.50
C GLU A 61 -23.34 7.89 2.83
N PHE A 62 -23.54 7.03 1.83
CA PHE A 62 -23.52 5.58 2.02
C PHE A 62 -22.20 5.09 2.65
N ILE A 63 -21.06 5.61 2.18
CA ILE A 63 -19.75 5.26 2.74
C ILE A 63 -19.65 5.66 4.21
N PHE A 64 -20.05 6.88 4.58
CA PHE A 64 -20.00 7.35 5.96
C PHE A 64 -20.96 6.59 6.89
N ASP A 65 -22.10 6.15 6.38
CA ASP A 65 -23.09 5.40 7.16
C ASP A 65 -22.67 3.96 7.45
N HIS A 66 -21.87 3.36 6.57
CA HIS A 66 -21.54 1.92 6.63
C HIS A 66 -20.09 1.62 7.05
N PHE A 67 -19.20 2.61 7.04
CA PHE A 67 -17.78 2.41 7.35
C PHE A 67 -17.31 3.35 8.45
N LYS A 68 -16.55 2.80 9.40
CA LYS A 68 -15.90 3.57 10.46
C LYS A 68 -14.64 4.25 9.92
N LYS A 69 -14.56 5.59 10.07
CA LYS A 69 -13.41 6.42 9.65
C LYS A 69 -12.96 6.10 8.21
N PRO A 70 -13.85 6.29 7.20
CA PRO A 70 -13.51 5.95 5.83
C PRO A 70 -12.46 6.92 5.27
N ASP A 71 -11.44 6.38 4.60
CA ASP A 71 -10.58 7.09 3.65
C ASP A 71 -10.95 6.59 2.26
N PHE A 72 -11.59 7.43 1.46
CA PHE A 72 -12.15 7.00 0.19
C PHE A 72 -11.77 7.90 -0.97
N ARG A 73 -11.72 7.28 -2.16
CA ARG A 73 -11.50 7.95 -3.44
C ARG A 73 -12.58 7.51 -4.40
N ILE A 74 -13.14 8.47 -5.12
CA ILE A 74 -14.09 8.22 -6.21
C ILE A 74 -13.42 8.66 -7.51
N TYR A 75 -13.45 7.78 -8.51
CA TYR A 75 -12.94 8.04 -9.84
C TYR A 75 -14.05 7.90 -10.87
N PHE A 76 -13.98 8.72 -11.91
CA PHE A 76 -14.77 8.47 -13.10
C PHE A 76 -14.07 7.45 -14.00
N GLN A 77 -14.85 6.60 -14.66
CA GLN A 77 -14.31 5.54 -15.50
C GLN A 77 -13.44 6.11 -16.65
N ASP A 78 -13.82 7.25 -17.22
CA ASP A 78 -13.04 7.95 -18.26
C ASP A 78 -11.66 8.40 -17.75
N GLU A 79 -11.55 8.83 -16.49
CA GLU A 79 -10.26 9.16 -15.86
C GLU A 79 -9.37 7.93 -15.73
N ILE A 80 -9.94 6.80 -15.31
CA ILE A 80 -9.21 5.54 -15.17
C ILE A 80 -8.82 4.96 -16.53
N ASP A 81 -9.63 5.16 -17.56
CA ASP A 81 -9.38 4.71 -18.94
C ASP A 81 -8.41 5.61 -19.72
N SER A 82 -8.20 6.84 -19.24
CA SER A 82 -7.24 7.78 -19.82
C SER A 82 -5.78 7.43 -19.49
N ASN A 83 -4.85 8.21 -20.06
CA ASN A 83 -3.43 8.20 -19.70
C ASN A 83 -3.10 9.14 -18.53
N LEU A 84 -4.11 9.73 -17.88
CA LEU A 84 -3.90 10.57 -16.72
C LEU A 84 -3.33 9.75 -15.57
N GLN A 85 -2.50 10.39 -14.78
CA GLN A 85 -2.07 9.79 -13.53
C GLN A 85 -3.26 9.73 -12.59
N PHE A 86 -3.53 8.56 -12.05
CA PHE A 86 -4.50 8.38 -10.98
C PHE A 86 -3.76 8.56 -9.66
N MET A 87 -4.23 9.49 -8.82
CA MET A 87 -3.50 10.06 -7.67
C MET A 87 -2.22 10.82 -8.05
N ASP A 88 -1.46 11.23 -7.02
CA ASP A 88 -0.16 11.89 -7.13
C ASP A 88 0.79 11.15 -8.09
N VAL A 89 1.66 11.94 -8.74
CA VAL A 89 2.71 11.47 -9.66
C VAL A 89 3.52 10.34 -9.02
N GLY A 90 3.59 9.19 -9.70
CA GLY A 90 4.32 8.00 -9.22
C GLY A 90 3.59 7.17 -8.15
N VAL A 91 2.39 7.58 -7.72
CA VAL A 91 1.54 6.91 -6.72
C VAL A 91 0.35 6.18 -7.37
N GLY A 92 -0.10 6.68 -8.53
CA GLY A 92 -0.69 5.82 -9.55
C GLY A 92 0.29 4.68 -9.89
N VAL A 93 0.04 3.75 -10.78
CA VAL A 93 0.71 2.43 -10.88
C VAL A 93 0.84 1.65 -9.57
N PHE A 94 1.55 2.13 -8.55
CA PHE A 94 1.63 1.56 -7.20
C PHE A 94 0.24 1.26 -6.65
N ALA A 95 -0.67 2.25 -6.65
CA ALA A 95 -2.02 2.05 -6.14
C ALA A 95 -2.93 1.14 -6.98
N MET A 96 -2.61 0.95 -8.26
CA MET A 96 -3.34 -0.03 -9.09
C MET A 96 -3.17 -1.43 -8.52
N GLU A 97 -1.99 -1.74 -7.98
CA GLU A 97 -1.74 -3.02 -7.33
C GLU A 97 -2.58 -3.21 -6.06
N TYR A 98 -2.70 -2.17 -5.23
CA TYR A 98 -3.56 -2.20 -4.04
C TYR A 98 -5.03 -2.37 -4.40
N PHE A 99 -5.52 -1.63 -5.40
CA PHE A 99 -6.91 -1.74 -5.84
C PHE A 99 -7.20 -3.09 -6.47
N ALA A 100 -6.30 -3.60 -7.33
CA ALA A 100 -6.46 -4.91 -7.96
C ALA A 100 -6.52 -6.06 -6.94
N ASN A 101 -5.81 -5.95 -5.82
CA ASN A 101 -5.82 -6.93 -4.73
C ASN A 101 -6.89 -6.64 -3.65
N GLY A 102 -7.72 -5.61 -3.83
CA GLY A 102 -8.83 -5.28 -2.94
C GLY A 102 -10.01 -6.26 -3.05
N ILE A 103 -10.90 -6.21 -2.05
CA ILE A 103 -12.17 -6.95 -2.06
C ILE A 103 -13.20 -6.10 -2.81
N SER A 104 -13.69 -6.62 -3.94
CA SER A 104 -14.84 -6.02 -4.62
C SER A 104 -16.12 -6.28 -3.83
N LEU A 105 -16.80 -5.22 -3.41
CA LEU A 105 -18.12 -5.24 -2.79
C LEU A 105 -19.25 -5.04 -3.80
N PHE A 106 -18.95 -4.47 -4.98
CA PHE A 106 -19.88 -4.31 -6.09
C PHE A 106 -19.11 -4.26 -7.40
N GLY A 107 -19.66 -4.87 -8.46
CA GLY A 107 -19.11 -4.83 -9.81
C GLY A 107 -17.79 -5.60 -10.01
N GLU A 108 -17.30 -5.61 -11.25
CA GLU A 108 -16.01 -6.20 -11.60
C GLU A 108 -14.87 -5.25 -11.22
N ASN A 109 -13.84 -5.73 -10.53
CA ASN A 109 -12.65 -4.94 -10.23
C ASN A 109 -11.83 -4.66 -11.50
N ILE A 110 -12.06 -3.50 -12.11
CA ILE A 110 -11.42 -3.09 -13.37
C ILE A 110 -9.89 -2.95 -13.26
N PHE A 111 -9.36 -2.76 -12.05
CA PHE A 111 -7.92 -2.57 -11.83
C PHE A 111 -7.13 -3.86 -12.04
N ILE A 112 -7.74 -5.04 -11.91
CA ILE A 112 -7.09 -6.34 -12.17
C ILE A 112 -6.62 -6.40 -13.64
N LYS A 113 -7.54 -6.15 -14.57
CA LYS A 113 -7.24 -6.16 -16.01
C LYS A 113 -6.25 -5.06 -16.40
N LYS A 114 -6.30 -3.91 -15.72
CA LYS A 114 -5.37 -2.80 -15.98
C LYS A 114 -3.96 -3.10 -15.48
N LEU A 115 -3.81 -3.63 -14.27
CA LEU A 115 -2.53 -4.03 -13.70
C LEU A 115 -1.79 -5.01 -14.62
N LEU A 116 -2.50 -5.97 -15.21
CA LEU A 116 -1.94 -6.94 -16.17
C LEU A 116 -1.41 -6.30 -17.46
N LYS A 117 -1.87 -5.10 -17.83
CA LYS A 117 -1.44 -4.35 -19.02
C LYS A 117 -0.33 -3.34 -18.72
N ILE A 118 -0.01 -3.08 -17.46
CA ILE A 118 1.04 -2.13 -17.10
C ILE A 118 2.40 -2.66 -17.53
N ASN A 119 3.22 -1.80 -18.12
CA ASN A 119 4.62 -2.11 -18.39
C ASN A 119 5.38 -2.30 -17.06
N LYS A 120 6.05 -3.44 -16.91
CA LYS A 120 6.89 -3.76 -15.73
C LYS A 120 7.89 -2.66 -15.38
N SER A 121 8.42 -1.92 -16.36
CA SER A 121 9.33 -0.79 -16.08
C SER A 121 8.63 0.33 -15.31
N LYS A 122 7.40 0.70 -15.71
CA LYS A 122 6.58 1.70 -15.00
C LYS A 122 6.21 1.25 -13.59
N LEU A 123 5.95 -0.05 -13.41
CA LEU A 123 5.71 -0.61 -12.08
C LEU A 123 6.96 -0.50 -11.19
N LYS A 124 8.13 -0.88 -11.71
CA LYS A 124 9.40 -0.70 -10.99
C LYS A 124 9.71 0.76 -10.66
N GLU A 125 9.47 1.66 -11.60
CA GLU A 125 9.62 3.11 -11.38
C GLU A 125 8.72 3.60 -10.24
N SER A 126 7.46 3.16 -10.19
CA SER A 126 6.53 3.54 -9.11
C SER A 126 6.99 3.06 -7.73
N TYR A 127 7.49 1.82 -7.60
CA TYR A 127 8.08 1.36 -6.34
C TYR A 127 9.31 2.17 -5.96
N LEU A 128 10.17 2.48 -6.92
CA LEU A 128 11.38 3.25 -6.64
C LEU A 128 11.05 4.65 -6.11
N ASN A 129 10.05 5.31 -6.71
CA ASN A 129 9.53 6.59 -6.22
C ASN A 129 9.03 6.47 -4.77
N LYS A 130 8.29 5.41 -4.43
CA LYS A 130 7.82 5.15 -3.07
C LYS A 130 8.92 4.84 -2.07
N ILE A 131 9.91 4.05 -2.47
CA ILE A 131 11.11 3.78 -1.68
C ILE A 131 11.80 5.09 -1.30
N PHE A 132 12.02 6.00 -2.26
CA PHE A 132 12.64 7.31 -1.98
C PHE A 132 11.76 8.20 -1.12
N GLU A 133 10.46 8.24 -1.36
CA GLU A 133 9.50 8.98 -0.53
C GLU A 133 9.58 8.52 0.94
N TYR A 134 9.58 7.21 1.19
CA TYR A 134 9.67 6.66 2.54
C TYR A 134 11.02 6.97 3.22
N ILE A 135 12.12 6.92 2.48
CA ILE A 135 13.43 7.32 3.00
C ILE A 135 13.40 8.77 3.49
N ILE A 136 12.82 9.69 2.71
CA ILE A 136 12.70 11.11 3.09
C ILE A 136 11.79 11.26 4.31
N ARG A 137 10.62 10.62 4.31
CA ARG A 137 9.66 10.67 5.42
C ARG A 137 10.25 10.18 6.74
N ILE A 138 11.01 9.08 6.72
CA ILE A 138 11.67 8.54 7.91
C ILE A 138 12.70 9.54 8.46
N ARG A 139 13.54 10.11 7.58
CA ARG A 139 14.54 11.12 7.99
C ARG A 139 13.88 12.34 8.64
N VAL A 140 12.86 12.90 7.99
CA VAL A 140 12.14 14.08 8.50
C VAL A 140 11.51 13.80 9.87
N ALA A 141 10.83 12.67 10.02
CA ALA A 141 10.20 12.30 11.28
C ALA A 141 11.21 12.14 12.41
N TYR A 142 12.37 11.50 12.15
CA TYR A 142 13.40 11.29 13.15
C TYR A 142 14.01 12.61 13.65
N ILE A 143 14.35 13.53 12.73
CA ILE A 143 15.00 14.82 13.07
C ILE A 143 14.02 15.90 13.56
N SER A 144 12.71 15.73 13.35
CA SER A 144 11.70 16.71 13.75
C SER A 144 11.77 16.99 15.24
N LYS A 145 12.09 18.25 15.61
CA LYS A 145 12.26 18.66 17.01
C LYS A 145 10.94 18.73 17.79
N ASN A 146 9.83 18.98 17.10
CA ASN A 146 8.51 19.17 17.71
C ASN A 146 7.68 17.89 17.81
N SER A 147 8.21 16.76 17.32
CA SER A 147 7.50 15.47 17.33
C SER A 147 7.76 14.71 18.62
N THR A 148 6.69 14.19 19.24
CA THR A 148 6.80 13.34 20.44
C THR A 148 7.54 12.04 20.14
N TYR A 149 8.19 11.45 21.14
CA TYR A 149 8.85 10.15 21.00
C TYR A 149 7.89 9.07 20.46
N LYS A 150 6.67 9.03 21.00
CA LYS A 150 5.62 8.09 20.57
C LYS A 150 5.27 8.27 19.08
N TYR A 151 5.16 9.51 18.61
CA TYR A 151 4.92 9.79 17.20
C TYR A 151 6.08 9.30 16.33
N LYS A 152 7.32 9.63 16.71
CA LYS A 152 8.52 9.21 15.98
C LYS A 152 8.61 7.68 15.89
N MET A 153 8.42 7.00 17.01
CA MET A 153 8.39 5.54 17.07
C MET A 153 7.37 4.93 16.11
N TRP A 154 6.11 5.34 16.24
CA TRP A 154 5.04 4.85 15.38
C TRP A 154 5.32 5.12 13.90
N HIS A 155 5.82 6.31 13.58
CA HIS A 155 6.07 6.73 12.21
C HIS A 155 7.24 5.96 11.59
N ILE A 156 8.39 5.88 12.27
CA ILE A 156 9.55 5.13 11.77
C ILE A 156 9.19 3.64 11.64
N TYR A 157 8.53 3.07 12.63
CA TYR A 157 8.03 1.70 12.56
C TYR A 157 7.16 1.45 11.32
N LYS A 158 6.15 2.28 11.10
CA LYS A 158 5.24 2.19 9.95
C LYS A 158 6.01 2.22 8.63
N TYR A 159 6.91 3.18 8.46
CA TYR A 159 7.56 3.39 7.17
C TYR A 159 8.77 2.49 6.93
N VAL A 160 9.47 2.00 7.96
CA VAL A 160 10.55 1.01 7.79
C VAL A 160 9.98 -0.32 7.28
N ILE A 161 8.81 -0.73 7.80
CA ILE A 161 8.13 -1.93 7.30
C ILE A 161 7.69 -1.74 5.85
N ARG A 162 7.05 -0.62 5.51
CA ARG A 162 6.63 -0.31 4.13
C ARG A 162 7.82 -0.24 3.18
N LEU A 163 8.90 0.42 3.58
CA LEU A 163 10.15 0.48 2.83
C LEU A 163 10.73 -0.91 2.56
N SER A 164 10.69 -1.79 3.56
CA SER A 164 11.18 -3.18 3.42
C SER A 164 10.35 -3.97 2.42
N ILE A 165 9.01 -3.87 2.49
CA ILE A 165 8.08 -4.50 1.54
C ILE A 165 8.35 -4.01 0.11
N ASP A 166 8.40 -2.70 -0.10
CA ASP A 166 8.54 -2.13 -1.43
C ASP A 166 9.89 -2.48 -2.07
N ILE A 167 10.97 -2.59 -1.28
CA ILE A 167 12.27 -3.07 -1.77
C ILE A 167 12.17 -4.55 -2.19
N LEU A 168 11.49 -5.40 -1.41
CA LEU A 168 11.32 -6.81 -1.76
C LEU A 168 10.50 -6.96 -3.07
N LEU A 169 9.42 -6.17 -3.22
CA LEU A 169 8.59 -6.13 -4.43
C LEU A 169 9.38 -5.59 -5.64
N TYR A 170 10.09 -4.47 -5.47
CA TYR A 170 10.91 -3.85 -6.52
C TYR A 170 11.95 -4.81 -7.11
N ASN A 171 12.62 -5.57 -6.23
CA ASN A 171 13.62 -6.56 -6.64
C ASN A 171 12.97 -7.86 -7.18
N GLY A 172 11.65 -8.03 -7.05
CA GLY A 172 10.94 -9.24 -7.46
C GLY A 172 11.23 -10.45 -6.57
N TYR A 173 11.62 -10.24 -5.31
CA TYR A 173 11.83 -11.33 -4.34
C TYR A 173 10.53 -11.89 -3.80
N ILE A 174 9.46 -11.09 -3.84
CA ILE A 174 8.09 -11.46 -3.52
C ILE A 174 7.15 -10.80 -4.54
N VAL A 175 5.92 -11.29 -4.63
CA VAL A 175 4.80 -10.60 -5.28
C VAL A 175 3.80 -10.11 -4.23
N TYR A 176 2.96 -9.13 -4.57
CA TYR A 176 2.04 -8.52 -3.60
C TYR A 176 1.09 -9.52 -2.94
N GLY A 177 0.67 -10.56 -3.66
CA GLY A 177 -0.15 -11.65 -3.12
C GLY A 177 0.52 -12.38 -1.95
N ASP A 178 1.86 -12.45 -1.91
CA ASP A 178 2.62 -13.12 -0.86
C ASP A 178 2.56 -12.37 0.47
N LEU A 179 2.21 -11.08 0.46
CA LEU A 179 2.10 -10.27 1.69
C LEU A 179 0.97 -10.76 2.60
N LYS A 180 -0.01 -11.48 2.04
CA LYS A 180 -1.15 -12.00 2.79
C LYS A 180 -0.66 -13.05 3.80
N GLY A 181 -0.62 -12.65 5.07
CA GLY A 181 -0.27 -13.53 6.19
C GLY A 181 1.16 -13.36 6.69
N LEU A 182 2.01 -12.58 6.02
CA LEU A 182 3.34 -12.27 6.53
C LEU A 182 3.25 -11.34 7.74
N THR A 183 3.82 -11.80 8.84
CA THR A 183 4.13 -10.97 10.00
C THR A 183 5.28 -10.01 9.67
N LYS A 184 5.39 -8.97 10.50
CA LYS A 184 6.45 -7.97 10.36
C LYS A 184 7.83 -8.58 10.52
N TYR A 185 7.99 -9.54 11.44
CA TYR A 185 9.25 -10.28 11.61
C TYR A 185 9.60 -11.10 10.37
N GLU A 186 8.63 -11.74 9.73
CA GLU A 186 8.87 -12.49 8.48
C GLU A 186 9.33 -11.59 7.34
N ILE A 187 8.75 -10.39 7.22
CA ILE A 187 9.21 -9.38 6.24
C ILE A 187 10.71 -9.08 6.45
N PHE A 188 11.16 -8.85 7.68
CA PHE A 188 12.58 -8.58 7.93
C PHE A 188 13.47 -9.82 7.78
N ASN A 189 12.97 -11.01 8.10
CA ASN A 189 13.70 -12.24 7.82
C ASN A 189 13.90 -12.45 6.32
N LEU A 190 12.94 -12.07 5.48
CA LEU A 190 13.13 -12.00 4.03
C LEU A 190 14.20 -10.96 3.66
N CYS A 191 14.17 -9.77 4.24
CA CYS A 191 15.23 -8.77 4.01
C CYS A 191 16.63 -9.30 4.37
N LYS A 192 16.77 -10.04 5.48
CA LYS A 192 18.02 -10.71 5.87
C LYS A 192 18.42 -11.80 4.88
N LYS A 193 17.47 -12.64 4.46
CA LYS A 193 17.68 -13.71 3.47
C LYS A 193 18.24 -13.17 2.16
N HIS A 194 17.76 -12.00 1.73
CA HIS A 194 18.16 -11.35 0.48
C HIS A 194 19.26 -10.30 0.64
N ASN A 195 19.94 -10.25 1.80
CA ASN A 195 21.04 -9.33 2.09
C ASN A 195 20.69 -7.83 1.91
N ILE A 196 19.41 -7.47 2.07
CA ILE A 196 18.98 -6.07 2.15
C ILE A 196 19.42 -5.46 3.49
N VAL A 197 19.42 -6.29 4.53
CA VAL A 197 19.97 -6.00 5.87
C VAL A 197 20.89 -7.15 6.29
N LYS A 198 21.88 -6.88 7.15
CA LYS A 198 22.80 -7.92 7.64
C LYS A 198 22.04 -8.98 8.43
N LYS A 199 22.50 -10.22 8.32
CA LYS A 199 21.96 -11.36 9.10
C LYS A 199 22.03 -11.12 10.61
N SER A 200 23.09 -10.45 11.07
CA SER A 200 23.34 -10.11 12.48
C SER A 200 22.49 -8.96 13.00
N THR A 201 21.74 -8.25 12.16
CA THR A 201 20.95 -7.09 12.58
C THR A 201 19.85 -7.52 13.56
N VAL A 202 19.89 -6.98 14.78
CA VAL A 202 18.88 -7.22 15.81
C VAL A 202 17.70 -6.29 15.54
N ILE A 203 16.49 -6.86 15.53
CA ILE A 203 15.25 -6.12 15.28
C ILE A 203 14.58 -5.89 16.64
N ASP A 204 14.40 -4.62 16.99
CA ASP A 204 13.71 -4.20 18.20
C ASP A 204 12.72 -3.10 17.82
N PHE A 205 11.44 -3.48 17.75
CA PHE A 205 10.36 -2.59 17.31
C PHE A 205 9.96 -1.55 18.34
N ASP A 206 10.42 -1.70 19.58
CA ASP A 206 10.08 -0.83 20.70
C ASP A 206 11.21 0.16 21.01
N ASN A 207 12.30 0.14 20.22
CA ASN A 207 13.45 1.01 20.37
C ASN A 207 13.69 1.90 19.14
N LEU A 208 13.55 3.21 19.33
CA LEU A 208 13.66 4.21 18.25
C LEU A 208 15.01 4.17 17.56
N GLU A 209 16.08 4.10 18.33
CA GLU A 209 17.44 4.13 17.81
C GLU A 209 17.74 2.86 17.03
N LYS A 210 17.33 1.69 17.54
CA LYS A 210 17.48 0.42 16.81
C LYS A 210 16.71 0.41 15.49
N MET A 211 15.49 0.96 15.49
CA MET A 211 14.70 1.10 14.27
C MET A 211 15.33 2.07 13.27
N TYR A 212 15.95 3.15 13.74
CA TYR A 212 16.65 4.10 12.88
C TYR A 212 17.97 3.53 12.33
N GLU A 213 18.71 2.74 13.11
CA GLU A 213 19.89 2.01 12.62
C GLU A 213 19.52 0.98 11.55
N LEU A 214 18.42 0.25 11.75
CA LEU A 214 17.87 -0.65 10.74
C LEU A 214 17.52 0.11 9.45
N PHE A 215 16.89 1.28 9.57
CA PHE A 215 16.64 2.17 8.44
C PHE A 215 17.93 2.58 7.71
N LYS A 216 18.98 2.97 8.44
CA LYS A 216 20.26 3.38 7.82
C LYS A 216 20.84 2.27 6.96
N GLU A 217 20.79 1.04 7.44
CA GLU A 217 21.27 -0.14 6.71
C GLU A 217 20.48 -0.35 5.40
N ILE A 218 19.14 -0.31 5.47
CA ILE A 218 18.28 -0.42 4.30
C ILE A 218 18.57 0.72 3.30
N ASN A 219 18.73 1.94 3.78
CA ASN A 219 19.02 3.10 2.93
C ASN A 219 20.39 2.96 2.24
N ILE A 220 21.42 2.41 2.91
CA ILE A 220 22.71 2.11 2.29
C ILE A 220 22.55 1.08 1.17
N TYR A 221 21.77 0.02 1.38
CA TYR A 221 21.46 -0.97 0.33
C TYR A 221 20.82 -0.31 -0.90
N VAL A 222 19.81 0.54 -0.70
CA VAL A 222 19.11 1.24 -1.80
C VAL A 222 20.09 2.12 -2.59
N VAL A 223 20.89 2.94 -1.91
CA VAL A 223 21.88 3.80 -2.58
C VAL A 223 22.91 2.98 -3.35
N ASN A 224 23.46 1.93 -2.74
CA ASN A 224 24.50 1.12 -3.37
C ASN A 224 24.00 0.34 -4.58
N SER A 225 22.78 -0.19 -4.52
CA SER A 225 22.14 -0.92 -5.63
C SER A 225 21.86 -0.02 -6.85
N HIS A 226 21.64 1.27 -6.63
CA HIS A 226 21.28 2.22 -7.70
C HIS A 226 22.43 3.13 -8.15
N THR A 227 23.54 3.18 -7.41
CA THR A 227 24.75 3.93 -7.79
C THR A 227 25.88 3.04 -8.34
N GLY A 228 25.66 1.73 -8.45
CA GLY A 228 26.62 0.78 -9.01
C GLY A 228 27.84 0.49 -8.13
N LYS A 229 27.84 0.91 -6.86
CA LYS A 229 28.93 0.63 -5.91
C LYS A 229 28.97 -0.82 -5.41
N ILE A 230 27.95 -1.63 -5.72
CA ILE A 230 28.03 -3.10 -5.60
C ILE A 230 28.30 -3.67 -7.00
N LYS A 231 29.52 -3.49 -7.50
CA LYS A 231 30.15 -4.57 -8.27
C LYS A 231 30.69 -5.55 -7.25
N THR A 232 29.90 -6.60 -7.07
CA THR A 232 30.29 -7.90 -6.54
C THR A 232 31.81 -8.18 -6.62
N LYS A 233 32.45 -8.31 -5.45
CA LYS A 233 33.52 -9.31 -5.31
C LYS A 233 32.85 -10.68 -5.46
N ILE A 234 32.76 -11.18 -6.68
CA ILE A 234 32.61 -12.60 -6.94
C ILE A 234 34.02 -13.16 -7.05
N ASN A 235 34.39 -13.91 -6.01
CA ASN A 235 35.39 -14.97 -5.92
C ASN A 235 36.45 -15.04 -7.05
N SER A 236 37.69 -14.73 -6.69
CA SER A 236 38.87 -15.47 -7.16
C SER A 236 39.03 -16.73 -6.32
#